data_AF-A0A9P6M3Y0-F1
#
_entry.id   AF-A0A9P6M3Y0-F1
#
_cell.length_a   1.000
_cell.length_b   1.000
_cell.length_c   1.000
_cell.angle_alpha   90.00
_cell.angle_beta   90.00
_cell.angle_gamma   90.00
#
_symmetry.space_group_name_H-M   'P 1'
#
loop_
_entity.id
_entity.type
_entity.pdbx_description
1 polymer ?
#
loop_
_entity_poly.entity_id
_entity_poly.type
_entity_poly.pdbx_seq_one_letter_code
_entity_poly.pdbx_strand_id
1 'polypeptide(L)'
;TAKASAPEGEDRGLSIVEVAKARMRDSVVENRGQPQTTRVTNDEEEDDAEDEDSGQDHGPLNEAELSRMAAMLSASALVVASAGGRRLRKLHVDLNRILDGKGNSGVFLQYVLSRLHGIERKSNTRLNPEADLSVLEPYEEALNLALIVAEWHDIVPQLQEQQDPYVLVSYLFNLAAEIGHANRVLRVKDMVSNVAEARWFLFWAAKRVLEQGLELLGLQSVEHM
;
A
#
# COMPACT_ATOMS: atom_id res chain seq x y z
N THR A 1 -28.12 9.91 -44.00
CA THR A 1 -28.58 9.09 -42.87
C THR A 1 -27.65 9.35 -41.69
N ALA A 2 -28.04 10.30 -40.83
CA ALA A 2 -27.27 10.67 -39.65
C ALA A 2 -27.43 9.58 -38.57
N LYS A 3 -26.32 8.96 -38.18
CA LYS A 3 -26.26 8.00 -37.06
C LYS A 3 -25.94 8.81 -35.81
N ALA A 4 -26.96 9.07 -35.00
CA ALA A 4 -26.82 9.66 -33.68
C ALA A 4 -26.04 8.67 -32.78
N SER A 5 -24.88 9.11 -32.27
CA SER A 5 -24.21 8.42 -31.16
C SER A 5 -24.88 8.85 -29.86
N ALA A 6 -25.51 7.90 -29.16
CA ALA A 6 -25.86 8.08 -27.76
C ALA A 6 -24.57 8.08 -26.92
N PRO A 7 -24.45 8.92 -25.87
CA PRO A 7 -23.39 8.76 -24.90
C PRO A 7 -23.75 7.60 -23.97
N GLU A 8 -23.01 6.49 -24.08
CA GLU A 8 -22.99 5.45 -23.06
C GLU A 8 -22.35 6.05 -21.80
N GLY A 9 -23.20 6.44 -20.85
CA GLY A 9 -22.79 6.73 -19.48
C GLY A 9 -22.40 5.41 -18.82
N GLU A 10 -21.11 5.15 -18.80
CA GLU A 10 -20.52 4.05 -18.03
C GLU A 10 -20.77 4.35 -16.54
N ASP A 11 -21.70 3.64 -15.92
CA ASP A 11 -21.98 3.64 -14.49
C ASP A 11 -20.78 2.98 -13.76
N ARG A 12 -19.65 3.68 -13.76
CA ARG A 12 -18.47 3.28 -12.98
C ARG A 12 -18.82 3.55 -11.52
N GLY A 13 -19.23 2.50 -10.81
CA GLY A 13 -19.39 2.55 -9.35
C GLY A 13 -18.16 3.19 -8.69
N LEU A 14 -18.38 3.93 -7.61
CA LEU A 14 -17.33 4.66 -6.89
C LEU A 14 -16.22 3.69 -6.42
N SER A 15 -14.97 4.06 -6.68
CA SER A 15 -13.80 3.34 -6.16
C SER A 15 -13.70 3.47 -4.63
N ILE A 16 -13.02 2.52 -3.97
CA ILE A 16 -12.80 2.52 -2.51
C ILE A 16 -12.16 3.85 -2.05
N VAL A 17 -11.24 4.39 -2.85
CA VAL A 17 -10.55 5.66 -2.57
C VAL A 17 -11.50 6.85 -2.70
N GLU A 18 -12.42 6.84 -3.67
CA GLU A 18 -13.44 7.89 -3.81
C GLU A 18 -14.43 7.89 -2.64
N VAL A 19 -14.85 6.71 -2.19
CA VAL A 19 -15.70 6.55 -0.99
C VAL A 19 -14.96 7.02 0.26
N ALA A 20 -13.66 6.71 0.39
CA ALA A 20 -12.82 7.23 1.48
C ALA A 20 -12.72 8.76 1.45
N LYS A 21 -12.47 9.36 0.27
CA LYS A 21 -12.44 10.81 0.07
C LYS A 21 -13.75 11.48 0.46
N ALA A 22 -14.89 10.92 0.04
CA ALA A 22 -16.21 11.45 0.37
C ALA A 22 -16.44 11.45 1.90
N ARG A 23 -16.21 10.32 2.57
CA ARG A 23 -16.40 10.21 4.03
C ARG A 23 -15.52 11.17 4.83
N MET A 24 -14.25 11.31 4.44
CA MET A 24 -13.35 12.25 5.12
C MET A 24 -13.78 13.70 4.91
N ARG A 25 -14.29 14.06 3.73
CA ARG A 25 -14.85 15.41 3.50
C ARG A 25 -16.07 15.66 4.37
N ASP A 26 -17.03 14.73 4.40
CA ASP A 26 -18.27 14.89 5.17
C ASP A 26 -17.95 15.08 6.65
N SER A 27 -17.04 14.28 7.21
CA SER A 27 -16.59 14.41 8.61
C SER A 27 -15.89 15.74 8.90
N VAL A 28 -15.14 16.30 7.93
CA VAL A 28 -14.49 17.62 8.08
C VAL A 28 -15.52 18.75 8.01
N VAL A 29 -16.51 18.65 7.12
CA VAL A 29 -17.58 19.65 7.00
C VAL A 29 -18.44 19.68 8.27
N GLU A 30 -18.81 18.51 8.81
CA GLU A 30 -19.56 18.38 10.06
C GLU A 30 -18.81 18.96 11.26
N ASN A 31 -17.48 18.80 11.32
CA ASN A 31 -16.68 19.20 12.48
C ASN A 31 -16.08 20.62 12.42
N ARG A 32 -15.89 21.22 11.23
CA ARG A 32 -15.18 22.51 11.11
C ARG A 32 -15.92 23.64 10.40
N GLY A 33 -17.00 23.37 9.65
CA GLY A 33 -17.59 24.37 8.77
C GLY A 33 -16.62 24.81 7.65
N GLN A 34 -16.89 24.35 6.43
CA GLN A 34 -16.16 24.59 5.17
C GLN A 34 -14.61 24.50 5.20
N PRO A 35 -14.00 23.55 4.46
CA PRO A 35 -12.55 23.49 4.34
C PRO A 35 -12.00 24.67 3.51
N GLN A 36 -10.94 25.33 4.01
CA GLN A 36 -10.19 26.32 3.25
C GLN A 36 -9.42 25.62 2.13
N THR A 37 -9.72 25.98 0.88
CA THR A 37 -8.98 25.51 -0.30
C THR A 37 -7.70 26.34 -0.43
N THR A 38 -6.55 25.71 -0.61
CA THR A 38 -5.35 26.42 -1.06
C THR A 38 -4.66 25.67 -2.20
N ARG A 39 -4.01 26.50 -3.01
CA ARG A 39 -3.63 26.29 -4.41
C ARG A 39 -2.37 25.43 -4.50
N VAL A 40 -2.43 24.43 -5.38
CA VAL A 40 -1.41 23.41 -5.62
C VAL A 40 -0.20 23.99 -6.36
N THR A 41 1.01 23.57 -5.97
CA THR A 41 2.21 23.56 -6.82
C THR A 41 2.58 22.10 -7.07
N ASN A 42 2.42 21.64 -8.32
CA ASN A 42 2.83 20.32 -8.76
C ASN A 42 4.35 20.34 -8.98
N ASP A 43 5.09 19.59 -8.16
CA ASP A 43 6.37 19.02 -8.57
C ASP A 43 6.12 17.52 -8.66
N GLU A 44 5.87 17.06 -9.89
CA GLU A 44 5.61 15.68 -10.27
C GLU A 44 6.97 15.00 -10.52
N GLU A 45 7.38 14.08 -9.64
CA GLU A 45 8.29 13.01 -10.03
C GLU A 45 7.42 11.81 -10.42
N GLU A 46 7.29 11.62 -11.73
CA GLU A 46 6.62 10.48 -12.36
C GLU A 46 7.48 9.22 -12.17
N ASP A 47 7.07 8.35 -11.26
CA ASP A 47 7.53 6.96 -11.24
C ASP A 47 6.43 6.11 -11.88
N ASP A 48 6.54 5.94 -13.19
CA ASP A 48 5.63 5.16 -14.02
C ASP A 48 5.78 3.66 -13.71
N ALA A 49 5.00 3.18 -12.76
CA ALA A 49 4.70 1.76 -12.61
C ALA A 49 3.29 1.49 -13.15
N GLU A 50 3.09 1.64 -14.47
CA GLU A 50 1.97 1.04 -15.18
C GLU A 50 2.14 -0.47 -15.25
N ASP A 51 1.94 -1.16 -14.12
CA ASP A 51 1.74 -2.60 -14.15
C ASP A 51 0.25 -2.87 -14.34
N GLU A 52 -0.09 -3.37 -15.52
CA GLU A 52 -1.38 -3.99 -15.83
C GLU A 52 -1.66 -5.12 -14.82
N ASP A 53 -2.34 -4.80 -13.71
CA ASP A 53 -3.01 -5.83 -12.94
C ASP A 53 -4.09 -6.39 -13.85
N SER A 54 -3.79 -7.54 -14.47
CA SER A 54 -4.77 -8.35 -15.18
C SER A 54 -5.85 -8.71 -14.17
N GLY A 55 -6.89 -7.87 -14.16
CA GLY A 55 -7.95 -7.86 -13.19
C GLY A 55 -8.58 -9.24 -13.09
N GLN A 56 -8.50 -9.82 -11.89
CA GLN A 56 -9.43 -10.87 -11.51
C GLN A 56 -10.40 -10.21 -10.55
N ASP A 57 -11.46 -9.72 -11.21
CA ASP A 57 -12.72 -9.18 -10.72
C ASP A 57 -13.07 -9.74 -9.33
N HIS A 58 -12.72 -8.99 -8.29
CA HIS A 58 -13.50 -9.05 -7.07
C HIS A 58 -14.90 -8.67 -7.52
N GLY A 59 -15.83 -9.63 -7.57
CA GLY A 59 -17.23 -9.32 -7.89
C GLY A 59 -17.65 -8.09 -7.08
N PRO A 60 -18.48 -7.20 -7.64
CA PRO A 60 -18.65 -5.84 -7.14
C PRO A 60 -18.79 -5.83 -5.62
N LEU A 61 -17.88 -5.12 -4.95
CA LEU A 61 -17.86 -5.02 -3.50
C LEU A 61 -19.27 -4.64 -3.03
N ASN A 62 -19.79 -5.36 -2.03
CA ASN A 62 -21.04 -4.93 -1.44
C ASN A 62 -20.81 -3.61 -0.67
N GLU A 63 -21.88 -2.83 -0.51
CA GLU A 63 -21.79 -1.50 0.13
C GLU A 63 -21.13 -1.54 1.53
N ALA A 64 -21.35 -2.63 2.29
CA ALA A 64 -20.79 -2.77 3.62
C ALA A 64 -19.26 -3.02 3.60
N GLU A 65 -18.78 -3.84 2.67
CA GLU A 65 -17.36 -4.11 2.45
C GLU A 65 -16.64 -2.87 1.92
N LEU A 66 -17.22 -2.22 0.91
CA LEU A 66 -16.70 -0.96 0.34
C LEU A 66 -16.56 0.10 1.44
N SER A 67 -17.60 0.27 2.26
CA SER A 67 -17.60 1.19 3.40
C SER A 67 -16.52 0.82 4.42
N ARG A 68 -16.38 -0.46 4.77
CA ARG A 68 -15.36 -0.92 5.72
C ARG A 68 -13.94 -0.62 5.21
N MET A 69 -13.64 -0.98 3.96
CA MET A 69 -12.33 -0.75 3.36
C MET A 69 -12.02 0.74 3.24
N ALA A 70 -13.00 1.55 2.85
CA ALA A 70 -12.86 3.00 2.81
C ALA A 70 -12.52 3.59 4.19
N ALA A 71 -13.10 3.07 5.28
CA ALA A 71 -12.76 3.48 6.64
C ALA A 71 -11.31 3.12 7.02
N MET A 72 -10.85 1.92 6.63
CA MET A 72 -9.47 1.46 6.88
C MET A 72 -8.45 2.30 6.10
N LEU A 73 -8.73 2.62 4.83
CA LEU A 73 -7.87 3.51 4.03
C LEU A 73 -7.85 4.93 4.59
N SER A 74 -9.00 5.45 5.02
CA SER A 74 -9.10 6.78 5.64
C SER A 74 -8.27 6.86 6.94
N ALA A 75 -8.37 5.84 7.79
CA ALA A 75 -7.57 5.74 9.01
C ALA A 75 -6.06 5.68 8.69
N SER A 76 -5.69 4.84 7.72
CA SER A 76 -4.29 4.69 7.28
C SER A 76 -3.71 6.00 6.76
N ALA A 77 -4.45 6.69 5.88
CA ALA A 77 -4.07 7.99 5.34
C ALA A 77 -3.81 9.01 6.46
N LEU A 78 -4.71 9.10 7.44
CA LEU A 78 -4.60 10.07 8.52
C LEU A 78 -3.47 9.75 9.52
N VAL A 79 -3.38 8.50 9.96
CA VAL A 79 -2.36 8.06 10.93
C VAL A 79 -0.96 8.19 10.32
N VAL A 80 -0.78 7.72 9.08
CA VAL A 80 0.52 7.80 8.40
C VAL A 80 0.89 9.25 8.10
N ALA A 81 -0.06 10.10 7.69
CA ALA A 81 0.23 11.52 7.50
C ALA A 81 0.64 12.20 8.82
N SER A 82 0.01 11.81 9.93
CA SER A 82 0.33 12.35 11.27
C SER A 82 1.68 11.87 11.79
N ALA A 83 1.98 10.57 11.62
CA ALA A 83 3.21 9.93 12.09
C ALA A 83 4.41 10.16 11.15
N GLY A 84 4.18 10.44 9.87
CA GLY A 84 5.20 10.73 8.85
C GLY A 84 5.88 12.10 9.01
N GLY A 85 5.40 12.93 9.95
CA GLY A 85 6.08 14.16 10.36
C GLY A 85 6.84 13.97 11.67
N ARG A 86 8.09 14.47 11.77
CA ARG A 86 8.76 14.62 13.08
C ARG A 86 7.85 15.39 14.04
N ARG A 87 7.78 14.93 15.31
CA ARG A 87 6.84 15.35 16.38
C ARG A 87 6.53 16.85 16.53
N LEU A 88 7.41 17.75 16.09
CA LEU A 88 7.26 19.21 16.26
C LEU A 88 6.70 19.94 15.03
N ARG A 89 6.41 19.25 13.93
CA ARG A 89 5.83 19.85 12.72
C ARG A 89 4.31 19.93 12.83
N LYS A 90 3.73 21.09 12.52
CA LYS A 90 2.27 21.23 12.36
C LYS A 90 1.82 20.37 11.19
N LEU A 91 0.89 19.45 11.43
CA LEU A 91 0.27 18.66 10.37
C LEU A 91 -0.67 19.56 9.54
N HIS A 92 -0.33 19.77 8.27
CA HIS A 92 -1.24 20.35 7.30
C HIS A 92 -1.95 19.21 6.56
N VAL A 93 -3.23 18.98 6.86
CA VAL A 93 -4.01 17.91 6.26
C VAL A 93 -4.60 18.40 4.94
N ASP A 94 -3.98 18.00 3.84
CA ASP A 94 -4.57 18.08 2.51
C ASP A 94 -5.14 16.70 2.15
N LEU A 95 -6.47 16.59 2.09
CA LEU A 95 -7.18 15.34 1.80
C LEU A 95 -6.83 14.77 0.42
N ASN A 96 -6.51 15.62 -0.56
CA ASN A 96 -6.12 15.14 -1.88
C ASN A 96 -4.74 14.47 -1.82
N ARG A 97 -3.84 14.99 -0.97
CA ARG A 97 -2.49 14.48 -0.77
C ARG A 97 -2.44 13.22 0.08
N ILE A 98 -3.14 13.17 1.21
CA ILE A 98 -3.03 12.03 2.15
C ILE A 98 -3.77 10.78 1.64
N LEU A 99 -4.78 10.97 0.78
CA LEU A 99 -5.51 9.91 0.09
C LEU A 99 -5.02 9.70 -1.34
N ASP A 100 -3.91 10.34 -1.73
CA ASP A 100 -3.26 10.00 -2.97
C ASP A 100 -2.67 8.59 -2.85
N GLY A 101 -2.94 7.75 -3.83
CA GLY A 101 -2.31 6.43 -3.94
C GLY A 101 -0.85 6.53 -4.37
N LYS A 102 -0.43 7.72 -4.86
CA LYS A 102 0.93 8.00 -5.29
C LYS A 102 1.75 8.63 -4.16
N GLY A 103 2.98 8.14 -3.99
CA GLY A 103 3.96 8.65 -3.02
C GLY A 103 3.80 8.12 -1.59
N ASN A 104 4.44 8.79 -0.63
CA ASN A 104 4.52 8.36 0.77
C ASN A 104 3.21 8.61 1.53
N SER A 105 2.18 7.81 1.25
CA SER A 105 0.86 7.86 1.89
C SER A 105 0.49 6.55 2.60
N GLY A 106 -0.45 6.63 3.54
CA GLY A 106 -0.99 5.41 4.16
C GLY A 106 -1.79 4.54 3.18
N VAL A 107 -2.34 5.13 2.12
CA VAL A 107 -3.02 4.38 1.05
C VAL A 107 -2.00 3.58 0.24
N PHE A 108 -0.82 4.14 -0.04
CA PHE A 108 0.26 3.43 -0.72
C PHE A 108 0.73 2.19 0.05
N LEU A 109 0.93 2.29 1.37
CA LEU A 109 1.32 1.12 2.20
C LEU A 109 0.26 0.01 2.16
N GLN A 110 -1.02 0.38 2.23
CA GLN A 110 -2.14 -0.56 2.13
C GLN A 110 -2.21 -1.22 0.75
N TYR A 111 -1.93 -0.47 -0.30
CA TYR A 111 -1.86 -0.97 -1.67
C TYR A 111 -0.71 -1.97 -1.88
N VAL A 112 0.48 -1.66 -1.39
CA VAL A 112 1.62 -2.59 -1.47
C VAL A 112 1.30 -3.90 -0.74
N LEU A 113 0.68 -3.81 0.43
CA LEU A 113 0.23 -5.00 1.17
C LEU A 113 -0.82 -5.81 0.40
N SER A 114 -1.82 -5.14 -0.20
CA SER A 114 -2.86 -5.81 -0.99
C SER A 114 -2.27 -6.55 -2.21
N ARG A 115 -1.21 -6.00 -2.83
CA ARG A 115 -0.46 -6.69 -3.90
C ARG A 115 0.21 -7.96 -3.41
N LEU A 116 0.83 -7.96 -2.22
CA LEU A 116 1.43 -9.17 -1.64
C LEU A 116 0.38 -10.25 -1.36
N HIS A 117 -0.79 -9.88 -0.85
CA HIS A 117 -1.93 -10.81 -0.76
C HIS A 117 -2.38 -11.31 -2.14
N GLY A 118 -2.31 -10.46 -3.17
CA GLY A 118 -2.55 -10.85 -4.56
C GLY A 118 -1.56 -11.92 -5.05
N ILE A 119 -0.26 -11.74 -4.80
CA ILE A 119 0.78 -12.72 -5.14
C ILE A 119 0.51 -14.06 -4.44
N GLU A 120 0.18 -14.04 -3.14
CA GLU A 120 -0.17 -15.23 -2.37
C GLU A 120 -1.31 -16.01 -3.04
N ARG A 121 -2.41 -15.32 -3.37
CA ARG A 121 -3.59 -15.93 -3.99
C ARG A 121 -3.31 -16.44 -5.40
N LYS A 122 -2.58 -15.67 -6.21
CA LYS A 122 -2.40 -15.93 -7.65
C LYS A 122 -1.26 -16.92 -7.94
N SER A 123 -0.28 -17.05 -7.05
CA SER A 123 0.91 -17.89 -7.28
C SER A 123 0.66 -19.39 -7.12
N ASN A 124 -0.41 -19.79 -6.39
CA ASN A 124 -0.67 -21.18 -5.99
C ASN A 124 0.56 -21.88 -5.37
N THR A 125 1.48 -21.10 -4.81
CA THR A 125 2.73 -21.58 -4.23
C THR A 125 2.56 -21.62 -2.72
N ARG A 126 2.81 -22.78 -2.10
CA ARG A 126 2.74 -22.89 -0.65
C ARG A 126 3.99 -22.28 -0.03
N LEU A 127 3.83 -21.70 1.16
CA LEU A 127 4.95 -21.27 1.96
C LEU A 127 5.81 -22.49 2.31
N ASN A 128 7.09 -22.46 1.92
CA ASN A 128 8.07 -23.48 2.27
C ASN A 128 9.21 -22.83 3.07
N PRO A 129 9.28 -23.03 4.40
CA PRO A 129 10.38 -22.52 5.22
C PRO A 129 11.74 -23.13 4.90
N GLU A 130 11.77 -24.28 4.21
CA GLU A 130 12.97 -24.99 3.77
C GLU A 130 13.31 -24.70 2.30
N ALA A 131 12.71 -23.65 1.71
CA ALA A 131 13.00 -23.25 0.34
C ALA A 131 14.49 -22.95 0.15
N ASP A 132 15.04 -23.36 -0.98
CA ASP A 132 16.42 -23.08 -1.35
C ASP A 132 16.57 -21.61 -1.77
N LEU A 133 17.11 -20.78 -0.88
CA LEU A 133 17.28 -19.35 -1.11
C LEU A 133 18.50 -19.02 -1.99
N SER A 134 19.40 -19.97 -2.28
CA SER A 134 20.55 -19.67 -3.14
C SER A 134 20.13 -19.30 -4.57
N VAL A 135 18.92 -19.69 -4.98
CA VAL A 135 18.34 -19.30 -6.27
C VAL A 135 18.07 -17.79 -6.39
N LEU A 136 18.11 -17.05 -5.26
CA LEU A 136 17.90 -15.62 -5.20
C LEU A 136 19.20 -14.81 -5.33
N GLU A 137 20.37 -15.43 -5.15
CA GLU A 137 21.69 -14.77 -5.19
C GLU A 137 21.95 -13.91 -6.44
N PRO A 138 21.50 -14.30 -7.65
CA PRO A 138 21.73 -13.47 -8.84
C PRO A 138 20.95 -12.15 -8.88
N TYR A 139 19.99 -11.95 -7.97
CA TYR A 139 19.06 -10.81 -7.98
C TYR A 139 19.41 -9.83 -6.85
N GLU A 140 19.91 -8.65 -7.21
CA GLU A 140 20.26 -7.61 -6.24
C GLU A 140 19.02 -7.13 -5.47
N GLU A 141 17.86 -7.05 -6.13
CA GLU A 141 16.59 -6.67 -5.51
C GLU A 141 16.14 -7.67 -4.44
N ALA A 142 16.48 -8.96 -4.61
CA ALA A 142 16.20 -9.98 -3.60
C ALA A 142 17.06 -9.76 -2.35
N LEU A 143 18.34 -9.41 -2.54
CA LEU A 143 19.26 -9.12 -1.45
C LEU A 143 18.85 -7.85 -0.69
N ASN A 144 18.52 -6.76 -1.41
CA ASN A 144 18.09 -5.50 -0.81
C ASN A 144 16.81 -5.70 0.02
N LEU A 145 15.82 -6.42 -0.52
CA LEU A 145 14.60 -6.75 0.21
C LEU A 145 14.89 -7.63 1.44
N ALA A 146 15.81 -8.59 1.34
CA ALA A 146 16.18 -9.43 2.47
C ALA A 146 16.87 -8.62 3.59
N LEU A 147 17.74 -7.67 3.22
CA LEU A 147 18.43 -6.79 4.18
C LEU A 147 17.43 -5.90 4.93
N ILE A 148 16.52 -5.23 4.22
CA ILE A 148 15.55 -4.35 4.88
C ILE A 148 14.54 -5.14 5.73
N VAL A 149 14.19 -6.36 5.33
CA VAL A 149 13.38 -7.26 6.18
C VAL A 149 14.17 -7.65 7.44
N ALA A 150 15.47 -7.91 7.32
CA ALA A 150 16.31 -8.19 8.47
C ALA A 150 16.34 -6.99 9.43
N GLU A 151 16.49 -5.76 8.95
CA GLU A 151 16.54 -4.53 9.77
C GLU A 151 15.34 -4.35 10.73
N TRP A 152 14.21 -5.03 10.51
CA TRP A 152 13.06 -5.00 11.42
C TRP A 152 13.42 -5.21 12.90
N HIS A 153 14.38 -6.09 13.19
CA HIS A 153 14.80 -6.39 14.56
C HIS A 153 15.46 -5.19 15.27
N ASP A 154 16.03 -4.25 14.51
CA ASP A 154 16.65 -3.03 15.02
C ASP A 154 15.64 -1.88 15.10
N ILE A 155 14.66 -1.83 14.20
CA ILE A 155 13.66 -0.76 14.14
C ILE A 155 12.73 -0.78 15.34
N VAL A 156 12.31 -1.95 15.82
CA VAL A 156 11.39 -2.06 16.97
C VAL A 156 12.01 -1.50 18.26
N PRO A 157 13.25 -1.86 18.66
CA PRO A 157 13.93 -1.21 19.77
C PRO A 157 14.13 0.30 19.56
N GLN A 158 14.53 0.73 18.36
CA GLN A 158 14.72 2.15 18.06
C GLN A 158 13.42 2.96 18.22
N LEU A 159 12.29 2.41 17.79
CA LEU A 159 10.98 3.02 17.99
C LEU A 159 10.67 3.21 19.49
N GLN A 160 11.00 2.21 20.32
CA GLN A 160 10.81 2.29 21.76
C GLN A 160 11.71 3.35 22.41
N GLU A 161 12.99 3.41 22.01
CA GLU A 161 13.96 4.36 22.55
C GLU A 161 13.67 5.81 22.17
N GLN A 162 13.43 6.06 20.88
CA GLN A 162 13.21 7.41 20.36
C GLN A 162 11.79 7.91 20.63
N GLN A 163 10.85 6.98 20.86
CA GLN A 163 9.43 7.24 20.96
C GLN A 163 8.91 8.07 19.77
N ASP A 164 9.50 7.98 18.58
CA ASP A 164 9.06 8.75 17.41
C ASP A 164 8.48 7.80 16.35
N PRO A 165 7.15 7.82 16.10
CA PRO A 165 6.53 6.93 15.12
C PRO A 165 7.02 7.21 13.69
N TYR A 166 7.66 8.36 13.44
CA TYR A 166 8.33 8.65 12.17
C TYR A 166 9.37 7.59 11.81
N VAL A 167 10.09 7.04 12.80
CA VAL A 167 11.10 5.98 12.58
C VAL A 167 10.47 4.78 11.91
N LEU A 168 9.33 4.31 12.45
CA LEU A 168 8.58 3.19 11.89
C LEU A 168 8.01 3.52 10.52
N VAL A 169 7.37 4.69 10.37
CA VAL A 169 6.76 5.08 9.08
C VAL A 169 7.80 5.18 7.97
N SER A 170 8.96 5.78 8.24
CA SER A 170 10.06 5.87 7.27
C SER A 170 10.58 4.49 6.89
N TYR A 171 10.75 3.60 7.85
CA TYR A 171 11.13 2.21 7.57
C TYR A 171 10.10 1.50 6.68
N LEU A 172 8.80 1.63 6.97
CA LEU A 172 7.75 0.98 6.18
C LEU A 172 7.69 1.50 4.74
N PHE A 173 7.97 2.78 4.50
CA PHE A 173 8.06 3.31 3.13
C PHE A 173 9.25 2.75 2.36
N ASN A 174 10.41 2.64 3.02
CA ASN A 174 11.58 2.02 2.40
C ASN A 174 11.31 0.54 2.09
N LEU A 175 10.71 -0.21 3.03
CA LEU A 175 10.31 -1.60 2.82
C LEU A 175 9.34 -1.72 1.64
N ALA A 176 8.34 -0.84 1.56
CA ALA A 176 7.37 -0.82 0.48
C ALA A 176 8.01 -0.54 -0.89
N ALA A 177 9.01 0.35 -0.95
CA ALA A 177 9.79 0.61 -2.16
C ALA A 177 10.58 -0.63 -2.59
N GLU A 178 11.30 -1.28 -1.68
CA GLU A 178 12.07 -2.50 -1.98
C GLU A 178 11.17 -3.67 -2.39
N ILE A 179 9.98 -3.81 -1.80
CA ILE A 179 8.96 -4.77 -2.27
C ILE A 179 8.58 -4.46 -3.72
N GLY A 180 8.36 -3.18 -4.05
CA GLY A 180 8.05 -2.74 -5.41
C GLY A 180 9.15 -3.11 -6.40
N HIS A 181 10.42 -2.81 -6.08
CA HIS A 181 11.57 -3.15 -6.90
C HIS A 181 11.68 -4.67 -7.11
N ALA A 182 11.64 -5.44 -6.02
CA ALA A 182 11.71 -6.89 -6.07
C ALA A 182 10.55 -7.50 -6.89
N ASN A 183 9.33 -6.97 -6.77
CA ASN A 183 8.16 -7.49 -7.48
C ASN A 183 8.25 -7.33 -9.01
N ARG A 184 8.94 -6.29 -9.52
CA ARG A 184 9.17 -6.09 -10.96
C ARG A 184 10.06 -7.19 -11.56
N VAL A 185 10.97 -7.75 -10.76
CA VAL A 185 12.01 -8.70 -11.22
C VAL A 185 11.69 -10.13 -10.84
N LEU A 186 11.20 -10.35 -9.62
CA LEU A 186 11.00 -11.66 -9.00
C LEU A 186 9.56 -12.16 -9.18
N ARG A 187 9.19 -12.51 -10.42
CA ARG A 187 7.90 -13.15 -10.68
C ARG A 187 7.74 -14.46 -9.88
N VAL A 188 6.64 -14.65 -9.16
CA VAL A 188 6.36 -15.90 -8.41
C VAL A 188 5.49 -16.85 -9.24
N LYS A 189 4.44 -16.32 -9.87
CA LYS A 189 3.46 -17.09 -10.63
C LYS A 189 4.08 -17.72 -11.89
N ASP A 190 3.71 -18.97 -12.18
CA ASP A 190 4.15 -19.76 -13.34
C ASP A 190 5.67 -20.05 -13.38
N MET A 191 6.35 -19.97 -12.23
CA MET A 191 7.75 -20.34 -12.10
C MET A 191 7.91 -21.82 -11.71
N VAL A 192 9.12 -22.36 -11.89
CA VAL A 192 9.49 -23.69 -11.39
C VAL A 192 9.34 -23.72 -9.86
N SER A 193 8.84 -24.83 -9.30
CA SER A 193 8.45 -24.95 -7.87
C SER A 193 9.51 -24.40 -6.91
N ASN A 194 10.78 -24.79 -7.07
CA ASN A 194 11.87 -24.34 -6.20
C ASN A 194 12.09 -22.82 -6.24
N VAL A 195 12.05 -22.23 -7.43
CA VAL A 195 12.21 -20.77 -7.62
C VAL A 195 10.99 -20.03 -7.11
N ALA A 196 9.79 -20.55 -7.37
CA ALA A 196 8.53 -19.96 -6.89
C ALA A 196 8.51 -19.94 -5.34
N GLU A 197 8.87 -21.06 -4.71
CA GLU A 197 8.92 -21.21 -3.26
C GLU A 197 9.91 -20.23 -2.61
N ALA A 198 11.13 -20.12 -3.14
CA ALA A 198 12.14 -19.20 -2.62
C ALA A 198 11.71 -17.72 -2.76
N ARG A 199 11.21 -17.32 -3.93
CA ARG A 199 10.71 -15.96 -4.16
C ARG A 199 9.51 -15.65 -3.27
N TRP A 200 8.58 -16.60 -3.16
CA TRP A 200 7.41 -16.44 -2.30
C TRP A 200 7.79 -16.33 -0.83
N PHE A 201 8.76 -17.13 -0.37
CA PHE A 201 9.23 -17.05 1.02
C PHE A 201 9.76 -15.65 1.37
N LEU A 202 10.53 -15.03 0.47
CA LEU A 202 11.01 -13.65 0.65
C LEU A 202 9.86 -12.64 0.71
N PHE A 203 8.92 -12.68 -0.25
CA PHE A 203 7.76 -11.78 -0.24
C PHE A 203 6.85 -12.00 0.96
N TRP A 204 6.69 -13.24 1.41
CA TRP A 204 5.92 -13.55 2.60
C TRP A 204 6.58 -12.94 3.86
N ALA A 205 7.90 -13.01 4.00
CA ALA A 205 8.61 -12.38 5.11
C ALA A 205 8.40 -10.86 5.10
N ALA A 206 8.55 -10.21 3.94
CA ALA A 206 8.29 -8.79 3.76
C ALA A 206 6.83 -8.41 4.09
N LYS A 207 5.87 -9.22 3.63
CA LYS A 207 4.44 -9.08 3.92
C LYS A 207 4.18 -9.09 5.42
N ARG A 208 4.74 -10.06 6.15
CA ARG A 208 4.60 -10.19 7.60
C ARG A 208 5.14 -8.96 8.33
N VAL A 209 6.30 -8.44 7.91
CA VAL A 209 6.88 -7.23 8.51
C VAL A 209 5.99 -6.01 8.26
N LEU A 210 5.51 -5.83 7.02
CA LEU A 210 4.63 -4.73 6.68
C LEU A 210 3.31 -4.77 7.47
N GLU A 211 2.69 -5.94 7.61
CA GLU A 211 1.49 -6.13 8.45
C GLU A 211 1.75 -5.77 9.91
N GLN A 212 2.84 -6.28 10.50
CA GLN A 212 3.20 -5.97 11.89
C GLN A 212 3.48 -4.48 12.08
N GLY A 213 4.12 -3.82 11.12
CA GLY A 213 4.35 -2.38 11.14
C GLY A 213 3.06 -1.57 11.13
N LEU A 214 2.09 -1.95 10.29
CA LEU A 214 0.77 -1.31 10.27
C LEU A 214 0.01 -1.56 11.58
N GLU A 215 0.07 -2.78 12.12
CA GLU A 215 -0.53 -3.11 13.41
C GLU A 215 0.07 -2.29 14.57
N LEU A 216 1.39 -2.06 14.59
CA LEU A 216 2.05 -1.20 15.58
C LEU A 216 1.60 0.27 15.49
N LEU A 217 1.19 0.73 14.30
CA LEU A 217 0.57 2.04 14.11
C LEU A 217 -0.92 2.06 14.49
N GLY A 218 -1.48 0.93 14.90
CA GLY A 218 -2.91 0.78 15.21
C GLY A 218 -3.79 0.72 13.95
N LEU A 219 -3.22 0.36 12.81
CA LEU A 219 -3.91 0.30 11.52
C LEU A 219 -4.35 -1.13 11.20
N GLN A 220 -5.51 -1.24 10.56
CA GLN A 220 -6.00 -2.50 10.02
C GLN A 220 -5.60 -2.64 8.55
N SER A 221 -5.09 -3.80 8.18
CA SER A 221 -4.63 -4.11 6.83
C SER A 221 -5.77 -4.49 5.88
N VAL A 222 -5.75 -3.97 4.65
CA VAL A 222 -6.64 -4.41 3.56
C VAL A 222 -6.00 -5.55 2.77
N GLU A 223 -6.78 -6.60 2.50
CA GLU A 223 -6.27 -7.79 1.80
C GLU A 223 -6.39 -7.70 0.26
N HIS A 224 -7.18 -6.76 -0.22
CA HIS A 224 -7.39 -6.46 -1.63
C HIS A 224 -7.73 -4.98 -1.79
N MET A 225 -7.43 -4.40 -2.94
CA MET A 225 -7.76 -3.04 -3.34
C MET A 225 -7.95 -2.99 -4.85
#